data_AF-A0A0E9NSL4-F1
#
_entry.id   AF-A0A0E9NSL4-F1
#
_cell.length_a   1.000
_cell.length_b   1.000
_cell.length_c   1.000
_cell.angle_alpha   90.00
_cell.angle_beta   90.00
_cell.angle_gamma   90.00
#
_symmetry.space_group_name_H-M   'P 1'
#
loop_
_entity.id
_entity.type
_entity.pdbx_description
1 polymer ?
#
loop_
_entity_poly.entity_id
_entity_poly.type
_entity_poly.pdbx_seq_one_letter_code
_entity_poly.pdbx_strand_id
1 'polypeptide(L)'
;MLRGSSPLQGPAADDLDGFLAYVKTKVPEYIDFDCQTVRDAIIDNGVVLDDLKNIDPNGLPPVKHGWVRIMRKWWPVWKGIQREQQSKPRGPLGLKETPSEVYESQEFDESFDL
;
A
#
# COMPACT_ATOMS: atom_id res chain seq x y z
N MET A 1 -32.49 -3.95 -23.95
CA MET A 1 -31.06 -4.32 -23.99
C MET A 1 -30.57 -4.43 -22.54
N LEU A 2 -30.53 -5.66 -22.01
CA LEU A 2 -30.03 -5.94 -20.66
C LEU A 2 -28.50 -5.94 -20.71
N ARG A 3 -27.91 -4.79 -20.37
CA ARG A 3 -26.47 -4.66 -20.15
C ARG A 3 -26.17 -5.43 -18.86
N GLY A 4 -25.68 -6.65 -19.00
CA GLY A 4 -25.25 -7.50 -17.89
C GLY A 4 -24.26 -6.74 -17.02
N SER A 5 -24.64 -6.55 -15.76
CA SER A 5 -23.80 -6.01 -14.71
C SER A 5 -22.71 -7.05 -14.40
N SER A 6 -21.51 -6.88 -14.95
CA SER A 6 -20.34 -7.60 -14.43
C SER A 6 -20.10 -7.16 -12.98
N PRO A 7 -19.81 -8.08 -12.05
CA PRO A 7 -19.70 -7.76 -10.63
C PRO A 7 -18.37 -7.05 -10.37
N LEU A 8 -18.36 -5.72 -10.46
CA LEU A 8 -17.35 -4.89 -9.85
C LEU A 8 -17.69 -4.72 -8.37
N GLN A 9 -17.19 -5.60 -7.50
CA GLN A 9 -16.92 -5.29 -6.08
C GLN A 9 -16.29 -6.47 -5.34
N GLY A 10 -14.96 -6.57 -5.41
CA GLY A 10 -14.12 -7.02 -4.30
C GLY A 10 -13.28 -5.81 -3.83
N PRO A 11 -13.05 -5.63 -2.52
CA PRO A 11 -12.34 -4.46 -2.02
C PRO A 11 -10.88 -4.57 -2.46
N ALA A 12 -10.38 -3.59 -3.23
CA ALA A 12 -9.02 -3.60 -3.78
C ALA A 12 -8.73 -4.86 -4.62
N ALA A 13 -8.87 -4.75 -5.95
CA ALA A 13 -7.98 -5.51 -6.81
C ALA A 13 -6.57 -5.17 -6.35
N ASP A 14 -5.88 -6.12 -5.70
CA ASP A 14 -4.53 -5.89 -5.20
C ASP A 14 -3.70 -5.30 -6.34
N ASP A 15 -3.10 -4.14 -6.10
CA ASP A 15 -2.31 -3.42 -7.09
C ASP A 15 -1.05 -4.22 -7.40
N LEU A 16 -1.19 -5.23 -8.26
CA LEU A 16 -0.14 -6.18 -8.62
C LEU A 16 1.07 -5.44 -9.18
N ASP A 17 0.84 -4.45 -10.04
CA ASP A 17 1.89 -3.61 -10.61
C ASP A 17 2.65 -2.83 -9.53
N GLY A 18 1.95 -2.15 -8.62
CA GLY A 18 2.60 -1.43 -7.53
C GLY A 18 3.31 -2.35 -6.56
N PHE A 19 2.76 -3.53 -6.28
CA PHE A 19 3.42 -4.54 -5.46
C PHE A 19 4.72 -5.04 -6.11
N LEU A 20 4.71 -5.37 -7.40
CA LEU A 20 5.91 -5.82 -8.12
C LEU A 20 6.96 -4.73 -8.21
N ALA A 21 6.55 -3.48 -8.47
CA ALA A 21 7.43 -2.32 -8.43
C ALA A 21 8.06 -2.15 -7.05
N TYR A 22 7.26 -2.26 -5.99
CA TYR A 22 7.75 -2.21 -4.61
C TYR A 22 8.76 -3.32 -4.32
N VAL A 23 8.45 -4.56 -4.69
CA VAL A 23 9.37 -5.70 -4.54
C VAL A 23 10.69 -5.42 -5.26
N LYS A 24 10.64 -4.91 -6.49
CA LYS A 24 11.85 -4.55 -7.26
C LYS A 24 12.74 -3.56 -6.51
N THR A 25 12.16 -2.60 -5.77
CA THR A 25 12.96 -1.66 -4.93
C THR A 25 13.63 -2.29 -3.72
N LYS A 26 13.16 -3.47 -3.28
CA LYS A 26 13.67 -4.16 -2.08
C LYS A 26 14.63 -5.30 -2.41
N VAL A 27 14.75 -5.65 -3.67
CA VAL A 27 15.54 -6.77 -4.15
C VAL A 27 16.88 -6.24 -4.67
N PRO A 28 18.01 -6.82 -4.26
CA PRO A 28 19.31 -6.46 -4.83
C PRO A 28 19.35 -6.71 -6.35
N GLU A 29 20.06 -5.86 -7.09
CA GLU A 29 20.13 -5.94 -8.56
C GLU A 29 20.58 -7.32 -9.08
N TYR A 30 21.46 -8.03 -8.35
CA TYR A 30 21.97 -9.35 -8.75
C TYR A 30 20.93 -10.48 -8.73
N ILE A 31 19.75 -10.27 -8.13
CA ILE A 31 18.66 -11.27 -8.10
C ILE A 31 17.87 -11.29 -9.43
N ASP A 32 18.07 -10.26 -10.28
CA ASP A 32 17.47 -10.13 -11.61
C ASP A 32 15.94 -10.32 -11.59
N PHE A 33 15.27 -9.74 -10.59
CA PHE A 33 13.83 -9.91 -10.41
C PHE A 33 13.05 -9.25 -11.57
N ASP A 34 12.48 -10.07 -12.45
CA ASP A 34 11.68 -9.58 -13.57
C ASP A 34 10.20 -9.47 -13.19
N CYS A 35 9.70 -8.23 -13.21
CA CYS A 35 8.31 -7.93 -12.90
C CYS A 35 7.36 -8.45 -13.98
N GLN A 36 7.76 -8.47 -15.26
CA GLN A 36 6.87 -8.93 -16.34
C GLN A 36 6.65 -10.44 -16.25
N THR A 37 7.73 -11.22 -16.17
CA THR A 37 7.64 -12.67 -15.99
C THR A 37 6.79 -13.05 -14.77
N VAL A 38 6.94 -12.34 -13.65
CA VAL A 38 6.16 -12.61 -12.43
C VAL A 38 4.69 -12.23 -12.60
N ARG A 39 4.41 -11.10 -13.24
CA ARG A 39 3.04 -10.65 -13.52
C ARG A 39 2.32 -11.68 -14.38
N ASP A 40 2.92 -12.08 -15.49
CA ASP A 40 2.33 -13.02 -16.44
C ASP A 40 2.08 -14.37 -15.75
N ALA A 41 3.04 -14.87 -14.98
CA ALA A 41 2.86 -16.10 -14.23
C ALA A 41 1.70 -16.04 -13.23
N ILE A 42 1.52 -14.92 -12.51
CA ILE A 42 0.40 -14.75 -11.58
C ILE A 42 -0.93 -14.78 -12.32
N ILE A 43 -1.02 -14.06 -13.46
CA ILE A 43 -2.23 -13.96 -14.26
C ILE A 43 -2.56 -15.33 -14.89
N ASP A 44 -1.60 -15.96 -15.54
CA ASP A 44 -1.76 -17.21 -16.27
C ASP A 44 -2.12 -18.38 -15.35
N ASN A 45 -1.60 -18.37 -14.11
CA ASN A 45 -1.92 -19.39 -13.10
C ASN A 45 -3.12 -19.01 -12.22
N GLY A 46 -3.76 -17.85 -12.43
CA GLY A 46 -4.92 -17.40 -11.65
C GLY A 46 -4.62 -17.24 -10.14
N VAL A 47 -3.39 -16.86 -9.81
CA VAL A 47 -2.93 -16.74 -8.42
C VAL A 47 -3.42 -15.44 -7.80
N VAL A 48 -4.03 -15.53 -6.62
CA VAL A 48 -4.35 -14.36 -5.81
C VAL A 48 -3.15 -14.01 -4.93
N LEU A 49 -2.79 -12.72 -4.79
CA LEU A 49 -1.64 -12.30 -4.01
C LEU A 49 -1.74 -12.70 -2.52
N ASP A 50 -2.96 -12.72 -1.96
CA ASP A 50 -3.21 -13.23 -0.61
C ASP A 50 -2.92 -14.74 -0.44
N ASP A 51 -2.93 -15.50 -1.54
CA ASP A 51 -2.58 -16.91 -1.59
C ASP A 51 -1.11 -17.16 -1.88
N LEU A 52 -0.27 -16.13 -2.00
CA LEU A 52 1.18 -16.29 -2.16
C LEU A 52 1.79 -17.25 -1.14
N LYS A 53 1.28 -17.24 0.11
CA LYS A 53 1.71 -18.13 1.20
C LYS A 53 1.39 -19.61 0.95
N ASN A 54 0.35 -19.89 0.18
CA ASN A 54 -0.20 -21.21 -0.10
C ASN A 54 0.38 -21.83 -1.39
N ILE A 55 1.12 -21.05 -2.19
CA ILE A 55 1.78 -21.57 -3.39
C ILE A 55 2.75 -22.71 -3.01
N ASP A 56 2.91 -23.67 -3.90
CA ASP A 56 3.84 -24.77 -3.71
C ASP A 56 5.29 -24.25 -3.50
N PRO A 57 6.12 -24.90 -2.66
CA PRO A 57 7.53 -24.56 -2.52
C PRO A 57 8.33 -24.69 -3.82
N ASN A 58 7.90 -25.51 -4.79
CA ASN A 58 8.52 -25.58 -6.11
C ASN A 58 8.23 -24.32 -6.96
N GLY A 59 7.40 -23.40 -6.45
CA GLY A 59 7.18 -22.08 -7.02
C GLY A 59 6.02 -22.03 -7.99
N LEU A 60 6.06 -21.04 -8.87
CA LEU A 60 5.02 -20.76 -9.85
C LEU A 60 5.68 -20.70 -11.24
N PRO A 61 5.72 -21.77 -12.04
CA PRO A 61 6.40 -21.72 -13.33
C PRO A 61 5.85 -20.59 -14.20
N PRO A 62 6.69 -19.77 -14.88
CA PRO A 62 8.16 -19.81 -14.98
C PRO A 62 8.95 -19.05 -13.87
N VAL A 63 8.28 -18.52 -12.84
CA VAL A 63 8.89 -17.77 -11.73
C VAL A 63 9.81 -18.65 -10.90
N LYS A 64 11.06 -18.18 -10.75
CA LYS A 64 12.06 -18.82 -9.89
C LYS A 64 11.54 -18.92 -8.45
N HIS A 65 11.76 -20.06 -7.78
CA HIS A 65 11.37 -20.24 -6.37
C HIS A 65 11.84 -19.07 -5.46
N GLY A 66 13.06 -18.57 -5.69
CA GLY A 66 13.61 -17.42 -4.95
C GLY A 66 12.75 -16.15 -5.06
N TRP A 67 12.16 -15.88 -6.23
CA TRP A 67 11.30 -14.72 -6.46
C TRP A 67 9.97 -14.87 -5.72
N VAL A 68 9.36 -16.06 -5.72
CA VAL A 68 8.15 -16.35 -4.92
C VAL A 68 8.41 -16.13 -3.43
N ARG A 69 9.58 -16.55 -2.92
CA ARG A 69 9.96 -16.36 -1.51
C ARG A 69 10.12 -14.89 -1.14
N ILE A 70 10.68 -14.09 -2.03
CA ILE A 70 10.79 -12.64 -1.88
C ILE A 70 9.40 -11.99 -1.82
N MET A 71 8.51 -12.36 -2.74
CA MET A 71 7.15 -11.82 -2.77
C MET A 71 6.38 -12.15 -1.49
N ARG A 72 6.46 -13.40 -1.00
CA ARG A 72 5.87 -13.79 0.30
C ARG A 72 6.36 -12.93 1.45
N LYS A 73 7.66 -12.61 1.47
CA LYS A 73 8.28 -11.80 2.52
C LYS A 73 7.73 -10.36 2.53
N TRP A 74 7.53 -9.77 1.35
CA TRP A 74 7.18 -8.36 1.22
C TRP A 74 5.68 -8.09 1.11
N TRP A 75 4.88 -9.10 0.77
CA TRP A 75 3.42 -8.99 0.70
C TRP A 75 2.75 -8.41 1.96
N PRO A 76 3.01 -8.91 3.19
CA PRO A 76 2.38 -8.35 4.39
C PRO A 76 2.81 -6.89 4.64
N VAL A 77 4.03 -6.52 4.28
CA VAL A 77 4.54 -5.14 4.42
C VAL A 77 3.83 -4.20 3.46
N TRP A 78 3.68 -4.61 2.19
CA TRP A 78 2.93 -3.85 1.19
C TRP A 78 1.48 -3.63 1.62
N LYS A 79 0.81 -4.66 2.13
CA LYS A 79 -0.55 -4.52 2.67
C LYS A 79 -0.63 -3.55 3.84
N GLY A 80 0.39 -3.53 4.71
CA GLY A 80 0.51 -2.53 5.78
C GLY A 80 0.57 -1.11 5.24
N ILE A 81 1.42 -0.87 4.23
CA ILE A 81 1.57 0.44 3.57
C ILE A 81 0.26 0.86 2.89
N GLN A 82 -0.41 -0.04 2.18
CA GLN A 82 -1.68 0.27 1.52
C GLN A 82 -2.78 0.61 2.52
N ARG A 83 -2.85 -0.10 3.64
CA ARG A 83 -3.80 0.21 4.72
C ARG A 83 -3.54 1.59 5.32
N GLU A 84 -2.28 1.97 5.53
CA GLU A 84 -1.91 3.29 6.03
C GLU A 84 -2.26 4.42 5.04
N GLN A 85 -2.05 4.18 3.74
CA GLN A 85 -2.42 5.15 2.70
C GLN A 85 -3.93 5.30 2.54
N GLN A 86 -4.70 4.23 2.77
CA GLN A 86 -6.17 4.26 2.74
C GLN A 86 -6.77 4.86 4.02
N SER A 87 -6.11 4.71 5.16
CA SER A 87 -6.54 5.31 6.43
C SER A 87 -6.17 6.79 6.56
N LYS A 88 -5.26 7.30 5.72
CA LYS A 88 -5.07 8.75 5.52
C LYS A 88 -6.20 9.27 4.63
N PRO A 89 -7.12 10.12 5.13
CA PRO A 89 -8.10 10.75 4.26
C PRO A 89 -7.35 11.58 3.20
N ARG A 90 -7.56 11.30 1.93
CA ARG A 90 -7.28 12.26 0.85
C ARG A 90 -8.30 13.39 1.02
N GLY A 91 -8.05 14.32 1.92
CA GLY A 91 -8.85 15.52 2.02
C GLY A 91 -8.49 16.47 0.88
N PRO A 92 -9.42 16.86 0.00
CA PRO A 92 -9.36 18.16 -0.61
C PRO A 92 -10.04 19.12 0.37
N LEU A 93 -9.33 20.12 0.88
CA LEU A 93 -9.89 21.41 1.27
C LEU A 93 -8.76 22.28 1.80
N GLY A 94 -8.54 23.41 1.11
CA GLY A 94 -7.77 24.51 1.67
C GLY A 94 -8.35 24.91 3.02
N LEU A 95 -7.59 24.68 4.08
CA LEU A 95 -7.81 25.36 5.33
C LEU A 95 -6.85 26.54 5.33
N LYS A 96 -7.47 27.70 5.14
CA LYS A 96 -6.91 29.03 5.36
C LYS A 96 -5.96 29.03 6.55
N GLU A 97 -4.86 29.72 6.37
CA GLU A 97 -4.07 30.29 7.45
C GLU A 97 -5.02 30.94 8.47
N THR A 98 -5.21 30.29 9.61
CA THR A 98 -5.70 30.98 10.80
C THR A 98 -4.46 31.49 11.52
N PRO A 99 -4.36 32.82 11.75
CA PRO A 99 -3.17 33.41 12.35
C PRO A 99 -2.99 32.86 13.76
N SER A 100 -1.74 32.70 14.15
CA SER A 100 -1.32 32.32 15.50
C SER A 100 -2.13 33.08 16.55
N GLU A 101 -2.93 32.36 17.33
CA GLU A 101 -3.37 32.87 18.63
C GLU A 101 -2.11 32.98 19.50
N VAL A 102 -1.56 34.18 19.47
CA VAL A 102 -0.64 34.71 20.47
C VAL A 102 -1.34 34.51 21.81
N TYR A 103 -0.80 33.63 22.66
CA TYR A 103 -1.20 33.58 24.05
C TYR A 103 -0.73 34.90 24.68
N GLU A 104 -1.66 35.84 24.80
CA GLU A 104 -1.46 37.12 25.44
C GLU A 104 -1.12 36.85 26.91
N SER A 105 0.08 37.30 27.32
CA SER A 105 0.57 37.23 28.68
C SER A 105 -0.48 37.82 29.62
N GLN A 106 -0.97 37.01 30.55
CA GLN A 106 -1.87 37.48 31.61
C GLN A 106 -1.08 38.47 32.49
N GLU A 107 -1.32 39.76 32.27
CA GLU A 107 -0.86 40.83 33.14
C GLU A 107 -1.50 40.64 34.52
N PHE A 108 -0.65 40.43 35.52
CA PHE A 108 -1.01 40.34 36.92
C PHE A 108 -1.30 41.77 37.41
N ASP A 109 -2.57 42.17 37.37
CA ASP A 109 -3.04 43.41 38.00
C ASP A 109 -3.33 43.11 39.49
N GLU A 110 -2.27 43.12 40.31
CA GLU A 110 -2.42 43.29 41.76
C GLU A 110 -2.22 44.78 42.07
N SER A 111 -3.32 45.50 42.26
CA SER A 111 -3.30 46.81 42.90
C SER A 111 -4.50 47.03 43.84
N PHE A 112 -4.18 46.77 45.10
CA PHE A 112 -4.36 47.61 46.29
C PHE A 112 -5.76 47.85 46.94
N ASP A 113 -5.74 47.59 48.25
CA ASP A 113 -6.45 48.16 49.40
C ASP A 113 -7.97 48.42 49.37
N LEU A 114 -8.64 47.77 50.34
CA LEU A 114 -9.44 48.43 51.39
C LEU A 114 -9.65 47.50 52.60
#